data_AF-A0A528J0C5-F1
#
_entry.id   AF-A0A528J0C5-F1
#
_cell.length_a   1.000
_cell.length_b   1.000
_cell.length_c   1.000
_cell.angle_alpha   90.00
_cell.angle_beta   90.00
_cell.angle_gamma   90.00
#
_symmetry.space_group_name_H-M   'P 1'
#
loop_
_entity.id
_entity.type
_entity.pdbx_description
1 polymer ?
#
loop_
_entity_poly.entity_id
_entity_poly.type
_entity_poly.pdbx_seq_one_letter_code
_entity_poly.pdbx_strand_id
1 'polypeptide(L)'
;MRVAFSIFAFLFCTASLQAQEWQPFGVRQLGFTFDVPPGFVLTQNSDQGAAFQGEQDAFLAVWGARLGRASFRAEIEHRMLEDEKAGWKLTYRRLTSTWASYSGINNGEIRYVRAIRVCDDRAALFTINYSRSEKTPYDRIIVRMVRSLRAEGC
;
A
#
# COMPACT_ATOMS: atom_id res chain seq x y z
N MET A 1 8.20 -55.80 43.00
CA MET A 1 8.69 -54.40 43.17
C MET A 1 9.92 -54.26 42.28
N ARG A 2 10.06 -53.39 41.27
CA ARG A 2 9.37 -52.15 40.85
C ARG A 2 9.62 -52.02 39.33
N VAL A 3 8.58 -51.70 38.55
CA VAL A 3 8.71 -51.36 37.12
C VAL A 3 8.95 -49.86 37.03
N ALA A 4 10.08 -49.44 36.45
CA ALA A 4 10.41 -48.04 36.24
C ALA A 4 9.93 -47.60 34.85
N PHE A 5 8.89 -46.75 34.82
CA PHE A 5 8.43 -46.08 33.60
C PHE A 5 9.23 -44.79 33.40
N SER A 6 10.11 -44.77 32.40
CA SER A 6 10.76 -43.54 31.93
C SER A 6 9.80 -42.78 31.01
N ILE A 7 9.27 -41.66 31.48
CA ILE A 7 8.46 -40.74 30.69
C ILE A 7 9.41 -39.82 29.92
N PHE A 8 9.44 -39.97 28.59
CA PHE A 8 10.17 -39.09 27.69
C PHE A 8 9.28 -37.88 27.36
N ALA A 9 9.54 -36.75 28.02
CA ALA A 9 8.83 -35.50 27.76
C ALA A 9 9.31 -34.90 26.42
N PHE A 10 8.50 -35.04 25.37
CA PHE A 10 8.66 -34.30 24.12
C PHE A 10 8.37 -32.81 24.39
N LEU A 11 9.43 -31.98 24.41
CA LEU A 11 9.29 -30.52 24.34
C LEU A 11 8.76 -30.15 22.95
N PHE A 12 7.45 -29.89 22.86
CA PHE A 12 6.86 -29.22 21.71
C PHE A 12 7.29 -27.75 21.74
N CYS A 13 8.24 -27.39 20.88
CA CYS A 13 8.60 -26.00 20.62
C CYS A 13 7.44 -25.35 19.84
N THR A 14 6.48 -24.77 20.55
CA THR A 14 5.41 -23.97 19.95
C THR A 14 6.00 -22.64 19.49
N ALA A 15 6.56 -22.60 18.28
CA ALA A 15 6.88 -21.34 17.63
C ALA A 15 5.55 -20.58 17.44
N SER A 16 5.32 -19.53 18.22
CA SER A 16 4.18 -18.65 18.03
C SER A 16 4.35 -17.95 16.69
N LEU A 17 3.56 -18.37 15.70
CA LEU A 17 3.37 -17.62 14.46
C LEU A 17 2.66 -16.32 14.84
N GLN A 18 3.41 -15.27 15.19
CA GLN A 18 2.80 -13.95 15.35
C GLN A 18 2.36 -13.51 13.96
N ALA A 19 1.04 -13.40 13.77
CA ALA A 19 0.49 -12.77 12.59
C ALA A 19 1.04 -11.34 12.55
N GLN A 20 1.85 -11.02 11.54
CA GLN A 20 2.39 -9.68 11.42
C GLN A 20 1.23 -8.70 11.23
N GLU A 21 1.17 -7.68 12.07
CA GLU A 21 0.06 -6.74 12.10
C GLU A 21 0.25 -5.63 11.07
N TRP A 22 -0.86 -5.05 10.61
CA TRP A 22 -0.83 -3.85 9.79
C TRP A 22 -0.28 -2.68 10.59
N GLN A 23 0.69 -1.97 10.02
CA GLN A 23 1.38 -0.90 10.74
C GLN A 23 0.82 0.47 10.34
N PRO A 24 0.42 1.32 11.29
CA PRO A 24 -0.05 2.65 10.96
C PRO A 24 1.11 3.49 10.41
N PHE A 25 0.81 4.25 9.37
CA PHE A 25 1.70 5.21 8.73
C PHE A 25 0.91 6.47 8.38
N GLY A 26 1.58 7.60 8.36
CA GLY A 26 0.95 8.86 7.97
C GLY A 26 1.91 10.01 8.14
N VAL A 27 1.72 11.05 7.33
CA VAL A 27 2.45 12.30 7.47
C VAL A 27 1.48 13.35 7.97
N ARG A 28 1.54 13.65 9.27
CA ARG A 28 0.60 14.57 9.94
C ARG A 28 0.53 15.94 9.26
N GLN A 29 1.68 16.48 8.85
CA GLN A 29 1.77 17.77 8.15
C GLN A 29 1.05 17.76 6.80
N LEU A 30 0.96 16.59 6.17
CA LEU A 30 0.25 16.39 4.91
C LEU A 30 -1.17 15.88 5.11
N GLY A 31 -1.58 15.58 6.34
CA GLY A 31 -2.96 15.36 6.75
C GLY A 31 -3.54 14.02 6.31
N PHE A 32 -2.75 12.94 6.32
CA PHE A 32 -3.27 11.63 5.97
C PHE A 32 -2.75 10.51 6.88
N THR A 33 -3.56 9.46 6.97
CA THR A 33 -3.22 8.17 7.56
C THR A 33 -3.36 7.05 6.54
N PHE A 34 -2.64 5.96 6.77
CA PHE A 34 -2.57 4.78 5.93
C PHE A 34 -2.09 3.59 6.79
N ASP A 35 -2.49 2.38 6.46
CA ASP A 35 -1.97 1.18 7.13
C ASP A 35 -1.10 0.41 6.13
N VAL A 36 0.17 0.19 6.49
CA VAL A 36 1.13 -0.61 5.72
C VAL A 36 0.80 -2.10 5.93
N PRO A 37 0.64 -2.89 4.86
CA PRO A 37 0.38 -4.32 4.99
C PRO A 37 1.55 -5.07 5.63
N PRO A 38 1.30 -6.20 6.31
CA PRO A 38 2.36 -7.08 6.76
C PRO A 38 3.23 -7.57 5.60
N GLY A 39 4.49 -7.90 5.90
CA GLY A 39 5.48 -8.33 4.90
C GLY A 39 6.13 -7.20 4.09
N PHE A 40 5.66 -5.95 4.22
CA PHE A 40 6.31 -4.78 3.60
C PHE A 40 7.35 -4.17 4.54
N VAL A 41 8.59 -4.07 4.06
CA VAL A 41 9.74 -3.54 4.80
C VAL A 41 10.10 -2.16 4.26
N LEU A 42 10.30 -1.18 5.14
CA LEU A 42 10.66 0.19 4.78
C LEU A 42 12.00 0.22 4.02
N THR A 43 12.02 0.84 2.84
CA THR A 43 13.23 1.02 2.02
C THR A 43 13.61 2.48 1.83
N GLN A 44 12.62 3.38 1.82
CA GLN A 44 12.85 4.83 1.72
C GLN A 44 11.85 5.57 2.61
N ASN A 45 12.28 6.69 3.16
CA ASN A 45 11.46 7.55 4.00
C ASN A 45 11.80 9.02 3.74
N SER A 46 10.80 9.88 3.72
CA SER A 46 10.95 11.33 3.57
C SER A 46 9.93 12.07 4.42
N ASP A 47 10.00 13.40 4.40
CA ASP A 47 9.00 14.30 4.97
C ASP A 47 7.65 14.24 4.24
N GLN A 48 7.60 13.61 3.06
CA GLN A 48 6.41 13.51 2.23
C GLN A 48 5.79 12.12 2.18
N GLY A 49 6.52 11.07 2.57
CA GLY A 49 6.05 9.71 2.42
C GLY A 49 7.12 8.66 2.66
N ALA A 50 6.80 7.43 2.28
CA ALA A 50 7.68 6.29 2.41
C ALA A 50 7.48 5.29 1.27
N ALA A 51 8.52 4.49 1.02
CA ALA A 51 8.48 3.35 0.12
C ALA A 51 8.87 2.08 0.88
N PHE A 52 8.27 0.97 0.46
CA PHE A 52 8.39 -0.33 1.10
C PHE A 52 8.55 -1.41 0.04
N GLN A 53 9.32 -2.45 0.39
CA GLN A 53 9.50 -3.65 -0.40
C GLN A 53 8.78 -4.82 0.29
N GLY A 54 7.92 -5.49 -0.47
CA GLY A 54 7.24 -6.72 -0.07
C GLY A 54 7.85 -7.96 -0.72
N GLU A 55 7.25 -9.10 -0.43
CA GLU A 55 7.62 -10.38 -1.04
C GLU A 55 7.43 -10.37 -2.57
N GLN A 56 8.18 -11.22 -3.27
CA GLN A 56 8.11 -11.38 -4.73
C GLN A 56 8.25 -10.05 -5.48
N ASP A 57 9.21 -9.23 -5.02
CA ASP A 57 9.53 -7.92 -5.57
C ASP A 57 8.38 -6.90 -5.60
N ALA A 58 7.32 -7.12 -4.82
CA ALA A 58 6.23 -6.16 -4.71
C ALA A 58 6.69 -4.82 -4.11
N PHE A 59 6.30 -3.72 -4.72
CA PHE A 59 6.70 -2.38 -4.31
C PHE A 59 5.48 -1.58 -3.86
N LEU A 60 5.57 -0.89 -2.72
CA LEU A 60 4.54 0.01 -2.21
C LEU A 60 5.16 1.37 -1.92
N ALA A 61 4.60 2.43 -2.48
CA ALA A 61 4.90 3.81 -2.10
C ALA A 61 3.64 4.51 -1.61
N VAL A 62 3.78 5.30 -0.55
CA VAL A 62 2.71 6.12 0.02
C VAL A 62 3.26 7.52 0.23
N TRP A 63 2.62 8.53 -0.34
CA TRP A 63 3.04 9.91 -0.18
C TRP A 63 1.87 10.88 -0.09
N GLY A 64 2.14 12.06 0.46
CA GLY A 64 1.28 13.24 0.34
C GLY A 64 1.95 14.32 -0.51
N ALA A 65 1.14 15.21 -1.07
CA ALA A 65 1.62 16.35 -1.86
C ALA A 65 0.70 17.55 -1.67
N ARG A 66 1.27 18.76 -1.78
CA ARG A 66 0.50 19.99 -1.98
C ARG A 66 0.20 20.13 -3.47
N LEU A 67 -1.05 20.43 -3.81
CA LEU A 67 -1.52 20.57 -5.20
C LEU A 67 -1.17 21.94 -5.81
N GLY A 68 -0.79 22.91 -4.99
CA GLY A 68 -0.50 24.27 -5.45
C GLY A 68 -1.72 24.89 -6.12
N ARG A 69 -1.60 25.27 -7.39
CA ARG A 69 -2.73 25.81 -8.20
C ARG A 69 -3.49 24.73 -8.97
N ALA A 70 -2.99 23.49 -9.00
CA ALA A 70 -3.65 22.40 -9.72
C ALA A 70 -4.88 21.92 -8.95
N SER A 71 -5.93 21.53 -9.68
CA SER A 71 -7.03 20.78 -9.07
C SER A 71 -6.60 19.34 -8.79
N PHE A 72 -7.24 18.69 -7.81
CA PHE A 72 -7.06 17.27 -7.57
C PHE A 72 -7.19 16.44 -8.85
N ARG A 73 -8.20 16.75 -9.68
CA ARG A 73 -8.43 16.03 -10.95
C ARG A 73 -7.24 16.18 -11.91
N ALA A 74 -6.76 17.40 -12.11
CA ALA A 74 -5.65 17.69 -13.01
C ALA A 74 -4.35 17.00 -12.57
N GLU A 75 -4.09 16.97 -11.26
CA GLU A 75 -2.94 16.24 -10.69
C GLU A 75 -3.00 14.74 -10.99
N ILE A 76 -4.16 14.10 -10.80
CA ILE A 76 -4.30 12.67 -11.07
C ILE A 76 -4.26 12.36 -12.57
N GLU A 77 -4.86 13.20 -13.41
CA GLU A 77 -4.78 13.05 -14.87
C GLU A 77 -3.33 13.17 -15.36
N HIS A 78 -2.57 14.13 -14.81
CA HIS A 78 -1.15 14.24 -15.12
C HIS A 78 -0.38 12.97 -14.74
N ARG A 79 -0.63 12.40 -13.56
CA ARG A 79 0.01 11.14 -13.13
C ARG A 79 -0.34 9.94 -14.01
N MET A 80 -1.61 9.83 -14.43
CA MET A 80 -2.03 8.80 -15.37
C MET A 80 -1.26 8.91 -16.70
N LEU A 81 -1.08 10.13 -17.21
CA LEU A 81 -0.31 10.38 -18.43
C LEU A 81 1.17 10.01 -18.26
N GLU A 82 1.78 10.33 -17.11
CA GLU A 82 3.17 9.94 -16.83
C GLU A 82 3.32 8.41 -16.70
N ASP A 83 2.34 7.72 -16.11
CA ASP A 83 2.32 6.26 -16.07
C ASP A 83 2.20 5.66 -17.48
N GLU A 84 1.33 6.21 -18.33
CA GLU A 84 1.21 5.78 -19.73
C GLU A 84 2.51 6.00 -20.52
N LYS A 85 3.17 7.14 -20.33
CA LYS A 85 4.50 7.42 -20.92
C LYS A 85 5.57 6.45 -20.43
N ALA A 86 5.47 6.00 -19.18
CA ALA A 86 6.34 4.98 -18.59
C ALA A 86 5.98 3.54 -19.05
N GLY A 87 5.05 3.38 -19.99
CA GLY A 87 4.68 2.10 -20.59
C GLY A 87 3.55 1.36 -19.89
N TRP A 88 2.90 1.95 -18.88
CA TRP A 88 1.75 1.34 -18.24
C TRP A 88 0.52 1.44 -19.14
N LYS A 89 -0.02 0.28 -19.54
CA LYS A 89 -1.34 0.24 -20.18
C LYS A 89 -2.41 0.31 -19.09
N LEU A 90 -3.11 1.44 -18.98
CA LEU A 90 -4.21 1.60 -18.03
C LEU A 90 -5.39 0.69 -18.40
N THR A 91 -5.84 -0.14 -17.46
CA THR A 91 -6.94 -1.11 -17.64
C THR A 91 -8.16 -0.79 -16.79
N TYR A 92 -8.02 0.09 -15.81
CA TYR A 92 -9.12 0.55 -14.96
C TYR A 92 -8.89 2.00 -14.54
N ARG A 93 -9.96 2.81 -14.55
CA ARG A 93 -9.95 4.18 -14.05
C ARG A 93 -11.29 4.60 -13.45
N ARG A 94 -11.23 5.26 -12.30
CA ARG A 94 -12.31 6.00 -11.66
C ARG A 94 -11.73 7.27 -11.08
N LEU A 95 -12.29 8.42 -11.45
CA LEU A 95 -11.80 9.73 -11.08
C LEU A 95 -12.98 10.62 -10.69
N THR A 96 -12.90 11.21 -9.50
CA THR A 96 -13.88 12.15 -8.97
C THR A 96 -13.19 13.44 -8.54
N SER A 97 -13.92 14.39 -7.93
CA SER A 97 -13.34 15.63 -7.39
C SER A 97 -12.59 15.42 -6.07
N THR A 98 -12.75 14.28 -5.39
CA THR A 98 -12.24 14.02 -4.03
C THR A 98 -11.42 12.74 -3.93
N TRP A 99 -11.54 11.82 -4.88
CA TRP A 99 -10.76 10.58 -4.89
C TRP A 99 -10.59 10.04 -6.30
N ALA A 100 -9.56 9.21 -6.48
CA ALA A 100 -9.33 8.47 -7.69
C ALA A 100 -8.78 7.07 -7.40
N SER A 101 -9.10 6.13 -8.27
CA SER A 101 -8.48 4.80 -8.30
C SER A 101 -8.23 4.42 -9.75
N TYR A 102 -7.03 3.95 -10.04
CA TYR A 102 -6.71 3.43 -11.37
C TYR A 102 -5.71 2.29 -11.29
N SER A 103 -5.66 1.50 -12.35
CA SER A 103 -4.76 0.37 -12.45
C SER A 103 -4.30 0.20 -13.89
N GLY A 104 -3.09 -0.31 -14.05
CA GLY A 104 -2.51 -0.63 -15.34
C GLY A 104 -1.61 -1.85 -15.27
N ILE A 105 -1.19 -2.31 -16.43
CA ILE A 105 -0.29 -3.44 -16.60
C ILE A 105 0.94 -3.02 -17.40
N ASN A 106 2.10 -3.51 -17.01
CA ASN A 106 3.36 -3.35 -17.73
C ASN A 106 4.27 -4.55 -17.42
N ASN A 107 4.88 -5.17 -18.44
CA ASN A 107 5.87 -6.24 -18.28
C ASN A 107 5.52 -7.37 -17.27
N GLY A 108 4.25 -7.78 -17.21
CA GLY A 108 3.81 -8.83 -16.28
C GLY A 108 3.50 -8.35 -14.86
N GLU A 109 3.64 -7.06 -14.57
CA GLU A 109 3.24 -6.44 -13.32
C GLU A 109 1.86 -5.76 -13.43
N ILE A 110 1.20 -5.64 -12.28
CA ILE A 110 0.03 -4.80 -12.09
C ILE A 110 0.43 -3.62 -11.21
N ARG A 111 0.12 -2.40 -11.68
CA ARG A 111 0.11 -1.19 -10.86
C ARG A 111 -1.31 -0.90 -10.41
N TYR A 112 -1.48 -0.56 -9.14
CA TYR A 112 -2.72 0.02 -8.62
C TYR A 112 -2.40 1.30 -7.86
N VAL A 113 -3.16 2.35 -8.14
CA VAL A 113 -3.04 3.65 -7.49
C VAL A 113 -4.37 4.06 -6.89
N ARG A 114 -4.34 4.54 -5.64
CA ARG A 114 -5.46 5.19 -4.95
C ARG A 114 -5.01 6.55 -4.48
N ALA A 115 -5.78 7.58 -4.82
CA ALA A 115 -5.56 8.94 -4.35
C ALA A 115 -6.83 9.52 -3.69
N ILE A 116 -6.63 10.39 -2.71
CA ILE A 116 -7.66 11.18 -2.06
C ILE A 116 -7.24 12.65 -1.98
N ARG A 117 -8.22 13.55 -2.02
CA ARG A 117 -8.03 14.95 -1.64
C ARG A 117 -7.94 15.04 -0.12
N VAL A 118 -7.04 15.90 0.36
CA VAL A 118 -6.80 16.17 1.78
C VAL A 118 -6.87 17.68 1.99
N CYS A 119 -7.65 18.13 2.98
CA CYS A 119 -7.75 19.53 3.44
C CYS A 119 -7.71 20.60 2.32
N ASP A 120 -8.46 20.34 1.24
CA ASP A 120 -8.64 21.16 0.03
C ASP A 120 -7.43 21.45 -0.88
N ASP A 121 -6.23 21.68 -0.34
CA ASP A 121 -5.02 22.02 -1.12
C ASP A 121 -3.99 20.89 -1.23
N ARG A 122 -4.30 19.73 -0.64
CA ARG A 122 -3.40 18.57 -0.57
C ARG A 122 -4.04 17.34 -1.19
N ALA A 123 -3.18 16.37 -1.50
CA ALA A 123 -3.58 15.02 -1.86
C ALA A 123 -2.68 14.02 -1.16
N ALA A 124 -3.22 12.84 -0.90
CA ALA A 124 -2.46 11.68 -0.47
C ALA A 124 -2.76 10.52 -1.43
N LEU A 125 -1.75 9.71 -1.71
CA LEU A 125 -1.94 8.52 -2.54
C LEU A 125 -0.99 7.41 -2.15
N PHE A 126 -1.39 6.19 -2.50
CA PHE A 126 -0.48 5.06 -2.56
C PHE A 126 -0.45 4.47 -3.97
N THR A 127 0.72 3.95 -4.32
CA THR A 127 0.98 3.16 -5.52
C THR A 127 1.53 1.82 -5.08
N ILE A 128 0.93 0.74 -5.58
CA ILE A 128 1.47 -0.61 -5.39
C ILE A 128 1.72 -1.26 -6.75
N ASN A 129 2.90 -1.84 -6.93
CA ASN A 129 3.25 -2.71 -8.06
C ASN A 129 3.47 -4.13 -7.53
N TYR A 130 2.96 -5.12 -8.23
CA TYR A 130 3.12 -6.52 -7.87
C TYR A 130 2.98 -7.41 -9.12
N SER A 131 3.53 -8.62 -9.07
CA SER A 131 3.39 -9.58 -10.16
C SER A 131 1.92 -9.87 -10.46
N ARG A 132 1.58 -9.94 -11.74
CA ARG A 132 0.24 -10.34 -12.20
C ARG A 132 -0.16 -11.74 -11.70
N SER A 133 0.79 -12.64 -11.44
CA SER A 133 0.52 -13.96 -10.85
C SER A 133 -0.11 -13.84 -9.45
N GLU A 134 0.23 -12.79 -8.71
CA GLU A 134 -0.18 -12.56 -7.33
C GLU A 134 -1.48 -11.75 -7.22
N LYS A 135 -2.23 -11.60 -8.33
CA LYS A 135 -3.44 -10.78 -8.34
C LYS A 135 -4.45 -11.17 -7.27
N THR A 136 -4.77 -12.45 -7.16
CA THR A 136 -5.79 -12.94 -6.22
C THR A 136 -5.46 -12.62 -4.75
N PRO A 137 -4.23 -12.89 -4.24
CA PRO A 137 -3.90 -12.48 -2.88
C PRO A 137 -3.87 -10.94 -2.71
N TYR A 138 -3.30 -10.19 -3.66
CA TYR A 138 -3.21 -8.73 -3.55
C TYR A 138 -4.55 -8.00 -3.66
N ASP A 139 -5.55 -8.55 -4.36
CA ASP A 139 -6.88 -7.93 -4.45
C ASP A 139 -7.49 -7.68 -3.06
N ARG A 140 -7.29 -8.62 -2.11
CA ARG A 140 -7.75 -8.46 -0.72
C ARG A 140 -6.95 -7.43 0.06
N ILE A 141 -5.63 -7.40 -0.14
CA ILE A 141 -4.73 -6.44 0.51
C ILE A 141 -5.07 -5.01 0.05
N ILE A 142 -5.28 -4.82 -1.26
CA ILE A 142 -5.63 -3.53 -1.87
C ILE A 142 -6.95 -3.01 -1.32
N VAL A 143 -7.98 -3.85 -1.18
CA VAL A 143 -9.26 -3.42 -0.59
C VAL A 143 -9.07 -2.85 0.81
N ARG A 144 -8.19 -3.44 1.64
CA ARG A 144 -7.89 -2.92 2.98
C ARG A 144 -7.06 -1.63 2.91
N MET A 145 -6.03 -1.57 2.06
CA MET A 145 -5.24 -0.35 1.83
C MET A 145 -6.11 0.84 1.38
N VAL A 146 -7.08 0.62 0.49
CA VAL A 146 -8.02 1.65 0.04
C VAL A 146 -8.85 2.20 1.20
N ARG A 147 -9.21 1.35 2.18
CA ARG A 147 -10.01 1.74 3.36
C ARG A 147 -9.17 2.42 4.44
N SER A 148 -7.88 2.14 4.51
CA SER A 148 -6.95 2.73 5.47
C SER A 148 -6.45 4.11 5.03
N LEU A 149 -6.36 4.38 3.72
CA LEU A 149 -5.99 5.72 3.24
C LEU A 149 -7.09 6.73 3.55
N ARG A 150 -6.85 7.63 4.51
CA ARG A 150 -7.84 8.63 4.97
C ARG A 150 -7.20 9.99 5.18
N ALA A 151 -7.99 11.04 4.99
CA ALA A 151 -7.62 12.38 5.43
C ALA A 151 -7.73 12.47 6.96
N GLU A 152 -6.81 13.21 7.58
CA GLU A 152 -6.74 13.46 9.01
C GLU A 152 -6.23 14.89 9.25
N GLY A 153 -6.73 15.57 10.29
CA GLY A 153 -6.19 16.87 10.69
C GLY A 153 -6.62 18.04 9.79
N CYS A 154 -7.77 17.89 9.13
CA CYS A 154 -8.67 18.97 8.75
C CYS A 154 -9.88 18.89 9.71
#